data_AF-A0A353C8I8-F1
#
_entry.id   AF-A0A353C8I8-F1
#
_cell.length_a   1.000
_cell.length_b   1.000
_cell.length_c   1.000
_cell.angle_alpha   90.00
_cell.angle_beta   90.00
_cell.angle_gamma   90.00
#
_symmetry.space_group_name_H-M   'P 1'
#
loop_
_entity.id
_entity.type
_entity.pdbx_description
1 polymer ?
#
loop_
_entity_poly.entity_id
_entity_poly.type
_entity_poly.pdbx_seq_one_letter_code
_entity_poly.pdbx_strand_id
1 'polypeptide(L)'
;MTTLDLGSKIVDLVGRESVGNVIDTYHFYAGSSSWEALESLDPKKLFIFHINGAEDLPKDQLNDSKRLYPGEGVLPIARMKETLDTIGYDGPASVEIFRPEYWERDPFVVAAEAKQAAEKALGLGQYAAGGSW
;
A
#
# COMPACT_ATOMS: atom_id res chain seq x y z
N MET A 1 -10.46 -12.71 -10.40
CA MET A 1 -9.67 -11.54 -9.95
C MET A 1 -9.04 -11.90 -8.61
N THR A 2 -7.80 -11.52 -8.36
CA THR A 2 -7.08 -11.78 -7.09
C THR A 2 -7.34 -10.63 -6.13
N THR A 3 -7.85 -10.91 -4.94
CA THR A 3 -8.25 -9.89 -3.94
C THR A 3 -7.68 -10.19 -2.57
N LEU A 4 -7.68 -9.19 -1.69
CA LEU A 4 -7.35 -9.36 -0.28
C LEU A 4 -8.25 -10.41 0.38
N ASP A 5 -9.54 -10.42 0.06
CA ASP A 5 -10.52 -11.37 0.60
C ASP A 5 -10.08 -12.83 0.40
N LEU A 6 -9.63 -13.14 -0.82
CA LEU A 6 -9.13 -14.47 -1.18
C LEU A 6 -7.75 -14.75 -0.56
N GLY A 7 -6.87 -13.74 -0.52
CA GLY A 7 -5.55 -13.85 0.09
C GLY A 7 -5.63 -14.14 1.59
N SER A 8 -6.42 -13.36 2.33
CA SER A 8 -6.65 -13.55 3.77
C SER A 8 -7.26 -14.91 4.06
N LYS A 9 -8.21 -15.39 3.24
CA LYS A 9 -8.75 -16.75 3.40
C LYS A 9 -7.67 -17.83 3.30
N ILE A 10 -6.69 -17.67 2.40
CA ILE A 10 -5.56 -18.61 2.30
C ILE A 10 -4.69 -18.53 3.56
N VAL A 11 -4.37 -17.33 4.03
CA VAL A 11 -3.60 -17.11 5.26
C VAL A 11 -4.26 -17.78 6.47
N ASP A 12 -5.58 -17.61 6.60
CA ASP A 12 -6.37 -18.22 7.68
C ASP A 12 -6.36 -19.75 7.62
N LEU A 13 -6.56 -20.32 6.42
CA LEU A 13 -6.50 -21.76 6.20
C LEU A 13 -5.12 -22.36 6.50
N VAL A 14 -4.05 -21.61 6.22
CA VAL A 14 -2.68 -22.04 6.53
C VAL A 14 -2.43 -22.02 8.04
N GLY A 15 -3.03 -21.07 8.78
CA GLY A 15 -3.07 -21.08 10.24
C GLY A 15 -1.70 -20.99 10.93
N ARG A 16 -0.69 -20.37 10.30
CA ARG A 16 0.67 -20.24 10.83
C ARG A 16 1.02 -18.80 11.13
N GLU A 17 1.65 -18.53 12.27
CA GLU A 17 2.16 -17.20 12.62
C GLU A 17 3.15 -16.65 11.59
N SER A 18 3.95 -17.52 10.96
CA SER A 18 4.93 -17.14 9.93
C SER A 18 4.36 -16.88 8.54
N VAL A 19 3.03 -16.88 8.39
CA VAL A 19 2.33 -16.63 7.12
C VAL A 19 1.31 -15.53 7.34
N GLY A 20 1.39 -14.51 6.49
CA GLY A 20 0.58 -13.29 6.53
C GLY A 20 0.45 -12.68 5.13
N ASN A 21 -0.17 -11.52 5.07
CA ASN A 21 -0.42 -10.75 3.87
C ASN A 21 0.60 -9.63 3.70
N VAL A 22 0.85 -9.29 2.44
CA VAL A 22 1.33 -7.97 2.04
C VAL A 22 0.16 -7.27 1.37
N ILE A 23 -0.16 -6.06 1.83
CA ILE A 23 -1.21 -5.25 1.21
C ILE A 23 -0.54 -4.16 0.40
N ASP A 24 -0.93 -4.03 -0.85
CA ASP A 24 -0.44 -3.01 -1.78
C ASP A 24 -1.63 -2.15 -2.22
N THR A 25 -1.51 -0.82 -2.10
CA THR A 25 -2.54 0.15 -2.51
C THR A 25 -3.02 -0.09 -3.94
N TYR A 26 -2.11 -0.47 -4.85
CA TYR A 26 -2.41 -0.76 -6.25
C TYR A 26 -3.26 -2.02 -6.38
N HIS A 27 -2.78 -3.14 -5.81
CA HIS A 27 -3.44 -4.44 -5.92
C HIS A 27 -4.80 -4.45 -5.21
N PHE A 28 -4.92 -3.72 -4.09
CA PHE A 28 -6.18 -3.54 -3.41
C PHE A 28 -7.22 -2.88 -4.33
N TYR A 29 -6.85 -1.76 -4.96
CA TYR A 29 -7.73 -1.04 -5.88
C TYR A 29 -8.02 -1.81 -7.18
N ALA A 30 -6.97 -2.26 -7.87
CA ALA A 30 -7.05 -2.95 -9.16
C ALA A 30 -7.82 -4.28 -9.02
N GLY A 31 -7.54 -5.05 -7.96
CA GLY A 31 -8.24 -6.30 -7.66
C GLY A 31 -9.68 -6.13 -7.20
N SER A 32 -10.13 -4.91 -6.90
CA SER A 32 -11.44 -4.63 -6.29
C SER A 32 -11.63 -5.36 -4.97
N SER A 33 -10.59 -5.35 -4.13
CA SER A 33 -10.66 -5.89 -2.78
C SER A 33 -11.70 -5.14 -1.96
N SER A 34 -12.39 -5.84 -1.07
CA SER A 34 -13.41 -5.22 -0.23
C SER A 34 -12.78 -4.42 0.92
N TRP A 35 -13.47 -3.37 1.36
CA TRP A 35 -13.05 -2.62 2.54
C TRP A 35 -13.26 -3.43 3.81
N GLU A 36 -14.31 -4.24 3.83
CA GLU A 36 -14.61 -5.19 4.90
C GLU A 36 -13.45 -6.17 5.13
N ALA A 37 -12.77 -6.63 4.06
CA ALA A 37 -11.59 -7.47 4.19
C ALA A 37 -10.38 -6.75 4.81
N LEU A 38 -10.24 -5.44 4.59
CA LEU A 38 -9.19 -4.64 5.22
C LEU A 38 -9.54 -4.32 6.69
N GLU A 39 -10.78 -3.93 6.94
CA GLU A 39 -11.31 -3.57 8.26
C GLU A 39 -11.37 -4.75 9.23
N SER A 40 -11.52 -5.98 8.73
CA SER A 40 -11.56 -7.21 9.54
C SER A 40 -10.21 -7.94 9.66
N LEU A 41 -9.15 -7.40 9.06
CA LEU A 41 -7.84 -8.02 9.06
C LEU A 41 -7.23 -8.02 10.47
N ASP A 42 -6.68 -9.17 10.90
CA ASP A 42 -5.80 -9.20 12.08
C ASP A 42 -4.51 -8.43 11.75
N PRO A 43 -4.17 -7.33 12.45
CA PRO A 43 -2.96 -6.56 12.17
C PRO A 43 -1.68 -7.41 12.28
N LYS A 44 -1.68 -8.49 13.09
CA LYS A 44 -0.55 -9.42 13.19
C LYS A 44 -0.35 -10.29 11.95
N LYS A 45 -1.38 -10.36 11.09
CA LYS A 45 -1.35 -11.04 9.80
C LYS A 45 -1.03 -10.10 8.65
N LEU A 46 -0.82 -8.81 8.90
CA LEU A 46 -0.28 -7.88 7.93
C LEU A 46 1.23 -7.72 8.18
N PHE A 47 2.06 -8.12 7.22
CA PHE A 47 3.51 -8.03 7.40
C PHE A 47 4.07 -6.73 6.83
N ILE A 48 3.58 -6.29 5.68
CA ILE A 48 4.05 -5.08 5.01
C ILE A 48 2.88 -4.37 4.33
N PHE A 49 2.83 -3.05 4.40
CA PHE A 49 1.95 -2.20 3.60
C PHE A 49 2.74 -1.51 2.48
N HIS A 50 2.55 -1.93 1.23
CA HIS A 50 3.09 -1.27 0.06
C HIS A 50 2.23 -0.07 -0.35
N ILE A 51 2.88 1.06 -0.59
CA ILE A 51 2.24 2.31 -1.01
C ILE A 51 2.77 2.79 -2.35
N ASN A 52 1.85 3.30 -3.16
CA ASN A 52 2.10 3.88 -4.48
C ASN A 52 0.85 4.65 -4.93
N GLY A 53 0.99 5.41 -6.02
CA GLY A 53 -0.12 5.97 -6.77
C GLY A 53 -0.43 5.16 -8.04
N ALA A 54 -1.44 5.55 -8.80
CA ALA A 54 -1.76 4.95 -10.10
C ALA A 54 -2.43 5.95 -11.04
N GLU A 55 -2.13 5.87 -12.34
CA GLU A 55 -2.85 6.62 -13.37
C GLU A 55 -4.38 6.35 -13.29
N ASP A 56 -5.18 7.36 -13.64
CA ASP A 56 -6.65 7.22 -13.72
C ASP A 56 -7.04 6.54 -15.03
N LEU A 57 -6.95 5.20 -15.02
CA LEU A 57 -7.27 4.35 -16.16
C LEU A 57 -8.32 3.29 -15.78
N PRO A 58 -9.07 2.77 -16.76
CA PRO A 58 -9.86 1.55 -16.57
C PRO A 58 -9.01 0.43 -15.95
N LYS A 59 -9.59 -0.33 -15.01
CA LYS A 59 -8.85 -1.35 -14.24
C LYS A 59 -8.20 -2.44 -15.10
N ASP A 60 -8.74 -2.72 -16.28
CA ASP A 60 -8.20 -3.68 -17.24
C ASP A 60 -6.99 -3.14 -18.03
N GLN A 61 -6.73 -1.83 -17.96
CA GLN A 61 -5.57 -1.17 -18.57
C GLN A 61 -4.47 -0.86 -17.53
N LEU A 62 -4.79 -1.01 -16.25
CA LEU A 62 -3.83 -0.91 -15.16
C LEU A 62 -2.83 -2.08 -15.20
N ASN A 63 -1.54 -1.75 -15.24
CA ASN A 63 -0.42 -2.67 -15.06
C ASN A 63 0.68 -1.97 -14.24
N ASP A 64 1.68 -2.69 -13.75
CA ASP A 64 2.66 -2.13 -12.81
C ASP A 64 3.42 -0.89 -13.32
N SER A 65 3.55 -0.70 -14.64
CA SER A 65 4.14 0.52 -15.21
C SER A 65 3.30 1.78 -15.01
N LYS A 66 2.02 1.62 -14.65
CA LYS A 66 1.05 2.70 -14.41
C LYS A 66 1.07 3.22 -12.98
N ARG A 67 1.97 2.70 -12.15
CA ARG A 67 2.19 3.20 -10.79
C ARG A 67 2.80 4.61 -10.82
N LEU A 68 2.43 5.40 -9.82
CA LEU A 68 2.90 6.77 -9.57
C LEU A 68 3.47 6.87 -8.15
N TYR A 69 3.96 8.06 -7.76
CA TYR A 69 4.35 8.26 -6.36
C TYR A 69 3.14 8.17 -5.42
N PRO A 70 3.32 7.77 -4.14
CA PRO A 70 2.23 7.73 -3.18
C PRO A 70 1.50 9.08 -3.09
N GLY A 71 0.17 9.03 -3.13
CA GLY A 71 -0.68 10.23 -3.09
C GLY A 71 -0.92 10.88 -4.46
N GLU A 72 -0.28 10.41 -5.52
CA GLU A 72 -0.62 10.79 -6.89
C GLU A 72 -1.66 9.83 -7.51
N GLY A 73 -2.51 10.38 -8.35
CA GLY A 73 -3.52 9.60 -9.07
C GLY A 73 -4.70 9.18 -8.20
N VAL A 74 -5.21 7.96 -8.39
CA VAL A 74 -6.56 7.57 -7.92
C VAL A 74 -6.60 6.61 -6.73
N LEU A 75 -5.46 6.20 -6.19
CA LEU A 75 -5.43 5.18 -5.14
C LEU A 75 -5.86 5.74 -3.77
N PRO A 76 -6.69 5.02 -3.01
CA PRO A 76 -7.32 5.53 -1.79
C PRO A 76 -6.41 5.43 -0.55
N ILE A 77 -5.15 5.85 -0.65
CA ILE A 77 -4.13 5.64 0.39
C ILE A 77 -4.56 6.21 1.75
N ALA A 78 -5.14 7.42 1.77
CA ALA A 78 -5.56 8.07 3.01
C ALA A 78 -6.59 7.23 3.78
N ARG A 79 -7.59 6.67 3.08
CA ARG A 79 -8.59 5.77 3.68
C ARG A 79 -7.95 4.47 4.13
N MET A 80 -7.04 3.89 3.33
CA MET A 80 -6.33 2.66 3.73
C MET A 80 -5.51 2.90 5.00
N LYS A 81 -4.79 4.03 5.09
CA LYS A 81 -4.03 4.43 6.28
C LYS A 81 -4.94 4.54 7.50
N GLU A 82 -6.05 5.26 7.40
CA GLU A 82 -7.02 5.39 8.49
C GLU A 82 -7.55 4.02 8.95
N THR A 83 -7.85 3.11 8.02
CA THR A 83 -8.26 1.74 8.34
C THR A 83 -7.14 0.97 9.05
N LEU A 84 -5.90 1.07 8.56
CA LEU A 84 -4.74 0.40 9.16
C LEU A 84 -4.44 0.90 10.58
N ASP A 85 -4.54 2.21 10.81
CA ASP A 85 -4.45 2.79 12.16
C ASP A 85 -5.54 2.23 13.08
N THR A 86 -6.78 2.14 12.56
CA THR A 86 -7.95 1.67 13.31
C THR A 86 -7.83 0.21 13.74
N ILE A 87 -7.32 -0.67 12.85
CA ILE A 87 -7.09 -2.08 13.19
C ILE A 87 -5.82 -2.28 14.03
N GLY A 88 -5.03 -1.22 14.27
CA GLY A 88 -3.83 -1.26 15.10
C GLY A 88 -2.60 -1.83 14.40
N TYR A 89 -2.47 -1.64 13.08
CA TYR A 89 -1.25 -2.00 12.37
C TYR A 89 -0.12 -1.01 12.67
N ASP A 90 1.01 -1.51 13.16
CA ASP A 90 2.21 -0.73 13.51
C ASP A 90 3.46 -1.13 12.70
N GLY A 91 3.28 -1.99 11.69
CA GLY A 91 4.35 -2.49 10.83
C GLY A 91 4.77 -1.51 9.72
N PRO A 92 5.73 -1.88 8.86
CA PRO A 92 6.32 -0.96 7.89
C PRO A 92 5.40 -0.59 6.72
N ALA A 93 5.43 0.69 6.33
CA ALA A 93 5.01 1.14 5.01
C ALA A 93 6.21 1.22 4.05
N SER A 94 6.08 0.68 2.83
CA SER A 94 7.15 0.65 1.82
C SER A 94 6.68 1.20 0.48
N VAL A 95 7.46 2.10 -0.12
CA VAL A 95 7.15 2.62 -1.47
C VAL A 95 7.51 1.57 -2.52
N GLU A 96 6.56 1.20 -3.37
CA GLU A 96 6.77 0.19 -4.43
C GLU A 96 6.21 0.66 -5.79
N ILE A 97 7.10 1.05 -6.71
CA ILE A 97 6.75 1.66 -8.00
C ILE A 97 7.59 1.02 -9.11
N PHE A 98 6.96 0.70 -10.25
CA PHE A 98 7.59 0.06 -11.42
C PHE A 98 7.47 0.89 -12.69
N ARG A 99 7.52 2.22 -12.56
CA ARG A 99 7.33 3.15 -13.67
C ARG A 99 8.64 3.34 -14.46
N PRO A 100 8.68 2.98 -15.77
CA PRO A 100 9.90 3.09 -16.58
C PRO A 100 10.49 4.50 -16.63
N GLU A 101 9.66 5.53 -16.66
CA GLU A 101 10.10 6.92 -16.67
C GLU A 101 10.90 7.31 -15.42
N TYR A 102 10.73 6.59 -14.31
CA TYR A 102 11.51 6.83 -13.09
C TYR A 102 12.88 6.14 -13.15
N TRP A 103 13.07 5.12 -13.98
CA TRP A 103 14.36 4.43 -14.13
C TRP A 103 15.40 5.26 -14.89
N GLU A 104 14.93 6.19 -15.72
CA GLU A 104 15.79 7.10 -16.51
C GLU A 104 16.30 8.30 -15.69
N ARG A 105 15.92 8.39 -14.41
CA ARG A 105 16.27 9.50 -13.51
C ARG A 105 17.35 9.09 -12.52
N ASP A 106 18.00 10.09 -11.91
CA ASP A 106 18.94 9.83 -10.83
C ASP A 106 18.25 9.09 -9.67
N PRO A 107 18.76 7.91 -9.24
CA PRO A 107 18.10 7.10 -8.22
C PRO A 107 17.99 7.79 -6.85
N PHE A 108 18.92 8.68 -6.50
CA PHE A 108 18.86 9.44 -5.25
C PHE A 108 17.75 10.48 -5.28
N VAL A 109 17.54 11.12 -6.44
CA VAL A 109 16.42 12.05 -6.64
C VAL A 109 15.09 11.31 -6.55
N VAL A 110 14.98 10.16 -7.24
CA VAL A 110 13.78 9.31 -7.19
C VAL A 110 13.45 8.86 -5.76
N ALA A 111 14.46 8.43 -5.00
CA ALA A 111 14.28 8.01 -3.61
C ALA A 111 13.86 9.18 -2.70
N ALA A 112 14.43 10.37 -2.88
CA ALA A 112 14.08 11.56 -2.10
C ALA A 112 12.63 12.00 -2.35
N GLU A 113 12.21 12.02 -3.62
CA GLU A 113 10.83 12.35 -4.01
C GLU A 113 9.84 11.29 -3.52
N ALA A 114 10.18 10.00 -3.65
CA ALA A 114 9.38 8.90 -3.12
C ALA A 114 9.14 9.03 -1.62
N LYS A 115 10.19 9.37 -0.85
CA LYS A 115 10.10 9.60 0.60
C LYS A 115 9.18 10.78 0.92
N GLN A 116 9.36 11.92 0.25
CA GLN A 116 8.52 13.10 0.47
C GLN A 116 7.05 12.82 0.14
N ALA A 117 6.79 12.11 -0.96
CA ALA A 117 5.45 11.71 -1.36
C ALA A 117 4.82 10.75 -0.34
N ALA A 118 5.57 9.75 0.14
CA ALA A 118 5.12 8.83 1.18
C ALA A 118 4.78 9.56 2.49
N GLU A 119 5.68 10.41 2.99
CA GLU A 119 5.47 11.19 4.21
C GLU A 119 4.21 12.05 4.09
N LYS A 120 4.03 12.73 2.95
CA LYS A 120 2.82 13.53 2.68
C LYS A 120 1.56 12.67 2.61
N ALA A 121 1.59 11.55 1.87
CA ALA A 121 0.43 10.69 1.65
C ALA A 121 -0.05 9.99 2.93
N LEU A 122 0.88 9.69 3.84
CA LEU A 122 0.57 9.09 5.14
C LEU A 122 0.31 10.12 6.24
N GLY A 123 0.52 11.42 5.97
CA GLY A 123 0.35 12.49 6.95
C GLY A 123 1.47 12.56 8.00
N LEU A 124 2.65 12.03 7.69
CA LEU A 124 3.82 12.02 8.56
C LEU A 124 4.54 13.37 8.48
N GLY A 125 4.29 14.24 9.45
CA GLY A 125 4.96 15.55 9.56
C GLY A 125 6.39 15.46 10.11
N GLN A 126 7.17 16.54 9.93
CA GLN A 126 8.61 16.64 10.25
C GLN A 126 8.99 16.52 11.74
N TYR A 127 8.05 16.14 12.62
CA TYR A 127 8.24 15.98 14.07
C TYR A 127 7.37 14.87 14.67
N ALA A 128 7.05 13.81 13.92
CA ALA A 128 6.40 12.63 14.49
C ALA A 128 7.39 11.87 15.40
N ALA A 129 7.57 12.37 16.62
CA ALA A 129 8.27 11.69 17.69
C ALA A 129 7.34 10.61 18.26
N GLY A 130 7.67 9.34 18.01
CA GLY A 130 7.17 8.21 18.79
C GLY A 130 5.68 7.94 18.66
N GLY A 131 5.28 7.36 17.52
CA GLY A 131 4.04 6.64 17.35
C GLY A 131 4.28 5.47 16.38
N SER A 132 3.46 4.44 16.45
CA SER A 132 3.31 3.47 15.36
C SER A 132 2.79 4.20 14.13
N TRP A 133 3.67 4.86 13.37
CA TRP A 133 3.36 5.85 12.33
C TRP A 133 2.48 7.03 12.77
#